data_AF-A0AAJ4RE78-F1
#
_entry.id   AF-A0AAJ4RE78-F1
#
_cell.length_a   1.000
_cell.length_b   1.000
_cell.length_c   1.000
_cell.angle_alpha   90.00
_cell.angle_beta   90.00
_cell.angle_gamma   90.00
#
_symmetry.space_group_name_H-M   'P 1'
#
loop_
_entity.id
_entity.type
_entity.pdbx_description
1 polymer ?
#
loop_
_entity_poly.entity_id
_entity_poly.type
_entity_poly.pdbx_seq_one_letter_code
_entity_poly.pdbx_strand_id
1 'polypeptide(L)'
;MKKVVLFIFITISLLKGELNKDDIFKVNTANIYKQINEYIKVKKILNNSSNENPDSKYKFLKEECNKNNNAVACAVYGEYLFEKKGIKQLGESYIKKSCDLNNEVGCAKLLQLKEKYEKNYNNKELLDKLCKIGNQPDMAGYGCFMLAKKYLETKGKTQQGLNYLKRACFLKHQPSCYVLGILYYKGLSTLPKDDEKAKKYIKKACDLGYERACVFEIKMYAENKQIKQNEQRVLSIAKRTCDEFNNPKTCFIYAMIKLDDIVSQNKNTNNVSVPSEIVNYFQKSCNLGLEKACEILKSFK
;
A
#
# COMPACT_ATOMS: atom_id res chain seq x y z
N MET A 1 0.17 -26.97 -4.15
CA MET A 1 -0.35 -27.02 -2.77
C MET A 1 0.65 -26.50 -1.73
N LYS A 2 1.90 -27.01 -1.65
CA LYS A 2 2.91 -26.57 -0.67
C LYS A 2 3.22 -25.06 -0.67
N LYS A 3 3.33 -24.40 -1.83
CA LYS A 3 3.61 -22.95 -1.93
C LYS A 3 2.47 -22.05 -1.43
N VAL A 4 1.20 -22.47 -1.57
CA VAL A 4 0.03 -21.70 -1.12
C VAL A 4 -0.16 -21.83 0.40
N VAL A 5 0.00 -23.04 0.93
CA VAL A 5 -0.06 -23.31 2.38
C VAL A 5 1.08 -22.62 3.13
N LEU A 6 2.30 -22.60 2.57
CA LEU A 6 3.45 -21.90 3.16
C LEU A 6 3.22 -20.38 3.19
N PHE A 7 2.64 -19.79 2.14
CA PHE A 7 2.27 -18.36 2.11
C PHE A 7 1.20 -18.01 3.16
N ILE A 8 0.27 -18.94 3.43
CA ILE A 8 -0.79 -18.79 4.45
C ILE A 8 -0.21 -18.88 5.88
N PHE A 9 0.69 -19.82 6.15
CA PHE A 9 1.35 -19.89 7.46
C PHE A 9 2.22 -18.66 7.73
N ILE A 10 2.92 -18.14 6.71
CA ILE A 10 3.71 -16.91 6.81
C ILE A 10 2.78 -15.71 7.08
N THR A 11 1.67 -15.58 6.35
CA THR A 11 0.71 -14.48 6.59
C THR A 11 0.04 -14.59 7.95
N ILE A 12 -0.37 -15.77 8.42
CA ILE A 12 -0.98 -15.96 9.75
C ILE A 12 0.01 -15.73 10.89
N SER A 13 1.27 -16.17 10.75
CA SER A 13 2.31 -15.93 11.75
C SER A 13 2.75 -14.45 11.81
N LEU A 14 2.83 -13.77 10.65
CA LEU A 14 3.05 -12.33 10.59
C LEU A 14 1.89 -11.54 11.19
N LEU A 15 0.65 -11.99 10.98
CA LEU A 15 -0.54 -11.40 11.62
C LEU A 15 -0.47 -11.59 13.16
N LYS A 16 -0.14 -12.78 13.66
CA LYS A 16 -0.04 -13.01 15.13
C LYS A 16 1.07 -12.20 15.81
N GLY A 17 2.16 -11.88 15.10
CA GLY A 17 3.28 -11.10 15.65
C GLY A 17 3.06 -9.58 15.66
N GLU A 18 2.19 -9.04 14.81
CA GLU A 18 1.87 -7.60 14.76
C GLU A 18 0.55 -7.21 15.48
N LEU A 19 -0.26 -8.19 15.89
CA LEU A 19 -1.53 -7.95 16.58
C LEU A 19 -1.29 -7.67 18.08
N ASN A 20 -1.38 -6.39 18.46
CA ASN A 20 -1.53 -6.00 19.86
C ASN A 20 -2.86 -6.56 20.41
N LYS A 21 -2.91 -6.82 21.73
CA LYS A 21 -4.13 -7.27 22.43
C LYS A 21 -5.33 -6.29 22.29
N ASP A 22 -5.08 -5.06 21.85
CA ASP A 22 -6.07 -3.99 21.67
C ASP A 22 -6.63 -3.86 20.24
N ASP A 23 -6.29 -4.78 19.32
CA ASP A 23 -6.71 -4.65 17.93
C ASP A 23 -8.22 -4.96 17.76
N ILE A 24 -8.98 -3.92 17.44
CA ILE A 24 -10.45 -3.98 17.27
C ILE A 24 -10.81 -4.84 16.03
N PHE A 25 -9.85 -5.09 15.15
CA PHE A 25 -10.05 -5.77 13.86
C PHE A 25 -9.44 -7.17 13.87
N LYS A 26 -10.08 -8.11 14.58
CA LYS A 26 -9.70 -9.52 14.55
C LYS A 26 -9.81 -10.08 13.13
N VAL A 27 -8.74 -10.74 12.68
CA VAL A 27 -8.73 -11.40 11.37
C VAL A 27 -9.63 -12.63 11.41
N ASN A 28 -10.58 -12.72 10.48
CA ASN A 28 -11.42 -13.91 10.32
C ASN A 28 -10.71 -14.97 9.48
N THR A 29 -9.90 -15.80 10.14
CA THR A 29 -9.12 -16.87 9.50
C THR A 29 -10.00 -17.90 8.80
N ALA A 30 -11.16 -18.25 9.37
CA ALA A 30 -12.11 -19.18 8.77
C ALA A 30 -12.63 -18.68 7.41
N ASN A 31 -12.94 -17.38 7.29
CA ASN A 31 -13.35 -16.77 6.03
C ASN A 31 -12.23 -16.81 4.98
N ILE A 32 -10.97 -16.57 5.38
CA ILE A 32 -9.81 -16.64 4.49
C ILE A 32 -9.65 -18.07 3.94
N TYR A 33 -9.66 -19.09 4.81
CA TYR A 33 -9.56 -20.49 4.37
C TYR A 33 -10.71 -20.88 3.43
N LYS A 34 -11.93 -20.45 3.72
CA LYS A 34 -13.10 -20.66 2.85
C LYS A 34 -12.85 -20.09 1.45
N GLN A 35 -12.46 -18.82 1.35
CA GLN A 35 -12.24 -18.16 0.05
C GLN A 35 -11.10 -18.78 -0.75
N ILE A 36 -10.05 -19.28 -0.09
CA ILE A 36 -8.94 -19.97 -0.78
C ILE A 36 -9.42 -21.28 -1.41
N ASN A 37 -10.24 -22.06 -0.69
CA ASN A 37 -10.81 -23.30 -1.21
C ASN A 37 -11.79 -23.01 -2.38
N GLU A 38 -12.62 -21.98 -2.24
CA GLU A 38 -13.49 -21.50 -3.31
C GLU A 38 -12.69 -21.10 -4.56
N TYR A 39 -11.60 -20.34 -4.40
CA TYR A 39 -10.71 -19.94 -5.49
C TYR A 39 -10.07 -21.13 -6.19
N ILE A 40 -9.57 -22.13 -5.44
CA ILE A 40 -9.00 -23.34 -6.02
C ILE A 40 -10.04 -24.07 -6.88
N LYS A 41 -11.29 -24.16 -6.41
CA LYS A 41 -12.37 -24.80 -7.16
C LYS A 41 -12.70 -24.02 -8.44
N VAL A 42 -12.85 -22.70 -8.35
CA VAL A 42 -13.09 -21.81 -9.50
C VAL A 42 -11.97 -21.91 -10.52
N LYS A 43 -10.71 -21.95 -10.07
CA LYS A 43 -9.55 -22.09 -10.97
C LYS A 43 -9.56 -23.41 -11.74
N LYS A 44 -9.97 -24.52 -11.11
CA LYS A 44 -10.12 -25.81 -11.81
C LYS A 44 -11.20 -25.73 -12.91
N ILE A 45 -12.34 -25.12 -12.61
CA ILE A 45 -13.42 -24.91 -13.60
C ILE A 45 -12.90 -24.12 -14.79
N LEU A 46 -12.20 -23.00 -14.53
CA LEU A 46 -11.66 -22.14 -15.59
C LEU A 46 -10.59 -22.84 -16.45
N ASN A 47 -9.78 -23.73 -15.85
CA ASN A 47 -8.66 -24.40 -16.54
C ASN A 47 -9.07 -25.67 -17.30
N ASN A 48 -10.05 -26.45 -16.81
CA ASN A 48 -10.45 -27.71 -17.44
C ASN A 48 -11.26 -27.52 -18.73
N SER A 49 -11.57 -26.28 -19.10
CA SER A 49 -12.49 -25.93 -20.19
C SER A 49 -11.77 -25.64 -21.52
N SER A 50 -10.51 -26.08 -21.69
CA SER A 50 -9.66 -25.72 -22.83
C SER A 50 -10.18 -26.19 -24.20
N ASN A 51 -11.21 -27.04 -24.25
CA ASN A 51 -11.81 -27.56 -25.49
C ASN A 51 -13.34 -27.29 -25.63
N GLU A 52 -13.94 -26.43 -24.79
CA GLU A 52 -15.38 -26.14 -24.82
C GLU A 52 -15.70 -24.68 -25.20
N ASN A 53 -16.94 -24.42 -25.64
CA ASN A 53 -17.51 -23.09 -25.87
C ASN A 53 -17.16 -22.17 -24.67
N PRO A 54 -16.60 -20.95 -24.90
CA PRO A 54 -16.22 -20.02 -23.84
C PRO A 54 -17.31 -19.75 -22.79
N ASP A 55 -18.59 -19.92 -23.14
CA ASP A 55 -19.73 -19.74 -22.26
C ASP A 55 -20.02 -20.94 -21.32
N SER A 56 -19.53 -22.14 -21.63
CA SER A 56 -19.79 -23.36 -20.82
C SER A 56 -19.20 -23.26 -19.41
N LYS A 57 -17.96 -22.78 -19.28
CA LYS A 57 -17.31 -22.57 -17.97
C LYS A 57 -18.08 -21.59 -17.08
N TYR A 58 -18.70 -20.57 -17.67
CA TYR A 58 -19.48 -19.59 -16.91
C TYR A 58 -20.83 -20.14 -16.47
N LYS A 59 -21.38 -21.16 -17.15
CA LYS A 59 -22.52 -21.92 -16.65
C LYS A 59 -22.16 -22.64 -15.35
N PHE A 60 -21.02 -23.32 -15.29
CA PHE A 60 -20.55 -23.97 -14.06
C PHE A 60 -20.30 -22.97 -12.94
N LEU A 61 -19.72 -21.79 -13.22
CA LEU A 61 -19.55 -20.73 -12.22
C LEU A 61 -20.88 -20.19 -11.69
N LYS A 62 -21.88 -20.01 -12.56
CA LYS A 62 -23.24 -19.65 -12.14
C LYS A 62 -23.82 -20.68 -11.18
N GLU A 63 -23.70 -21.97 -11.51
CA GLU A 63 -24.20 -23.05 -10.66
C GLU A 63 -23.48 -23.10 -9.31
N GLU A 64 -22.16 -22.97 -9.30
CA GLU A 64 -21.37 -22.90 -8.07
C GLU A 64 -21.76 -21.71 -7.18
N CYS A 65 -21.95 -20.54 -7.78
CA CYS A 65 -22.42 -19.37 -7.05
C CYS A 65 -23.82 -19.59 -6.46
N ASN A 66 -24.73 -20.20 -7.22
CA ASN A 66 -26.14 -20.31 -6.84
C ASN A 66 -26.42 -21.43 -5.86
N LYS A 67 -25.90 -22.63 -6.12
CA LYS A 67 -26.16 -23.83 -5.31
C LYS A 67 -25.26 -23.89 -4.09
N ASN A 68 -23.98 -23.55 -4.25
CA ASN A 68 -22.98 -23.75 -3.20
C ASN A 68 -22.62 -22.47 -2.45
N ASN A 69 -23.22 -21.33 -2.82
CA ASN A 69 -22.87 -20.02 -2.28
C ASN A 69 -21.35 -19.76 -2.33
N ASN A 70 -20.72 -20.20 -3.43
CA ASN A 70 -19.30 -19.98 -3.65
C ASN A 70 -19.08 -18.51 -4.01
N ALA A 71 -18.50 -17.75 -3.08
CA ALA A 71 -18.41 -16.31 -3.20
C ALA A 71 -17.46 -15.87 -4.34
N VAL A 72 -16.37 -16.61 -4.53
CA VAL A 72 -15.44 -16.38 -5.66
C VAL A 72 -16.14 -16.65 -7.01
N ALA A 73 -16.92 -17.72 -7.11
CA ALA A 73 -17.67 -18.01 -8.33
C ALA A 73 -18.70 -16.92 -8.64
N CYS A 74 -19.37 -16.37 -7.61
CA CYS A 74 -20.28 -15.23 -7.78
C CYS A 74 -19.56 -13.99 -8.32
N ALA A 75 -18.37 -13.66 -7.80
CA ALA A 75 -17.57 -12.53 -8.29
C ALA A 75 -17.19 -12.71 -9.76
N VAL A 76 -16.56 -13.84 -10.10
CA VAL A 76 -16.08 -14.10 -11.47
C VAL A 76 -17.23 -14.17 -12.47
N TYR A 77 -18.35 -14.80 -12.11
CA TYR A 77 -19.52 -14.85 -12.99
C TYR A 77 -20.16 -13.47 -13.16
N GLY A 78 -20.27 -12.68 -12.09
CA GLY A 78 -20.78 -11.32 -12.15
C GLY A 78 -19.90 -10.41 -13.02
N GLU A 79 -18.58 -10.51 -12.90
CA GLU A 79 -17.62 -9.80 -13.76
C GLU A 79 -17.76 -10.18 -15.23
N TYR A 80 -17.89 -11.47 -15.53
CA TYR A 80 -18.13 -11.93 -16.90
C TYR A 80 -19.43 -11.36 -17.49
N LEU A 81 -20.53 -11.38 -16.72
CA LEU A 81 -21.79 -10.78 -17.16
C LEU A 81 -21.64 -9.28 -17.44
N PHE A 82 -20.94 -8.58 -16.54
CA PHE A 82 -20.73 -7.15 -16.61
C PHE A 82 -19.83 -6.74 -17.80
N GLU A 83 -18.66 -7.36 -17.90
CA GLU A 83 -17.57 -6.94 -18.82
C GLU A 83 -17.64 -7.62 -20.18
N LYS A 84 -18.13 -8.86 -20.28
CA LYS A 84 -18.15 -9.64 -21.53
C LYS A 84 -19.52 -9.70 -22.19
N LYS A 85 -20.60 -9.77 -21.40
CA LYS A 85 -21.97 -9.83 -21.93
C LYS A 85 -22.69 -8.49 -21.91
N GLY A 86 -22.17 -7.49 -21.20
CA GLY A 86 -22.81 -6.17 -21.07
C GLY A 86 -24.09 -6.17 -20.24
N ILE A 87 -24.40 -7.25 -19.52
CA ILE A 87 -25.61 -7.42 -18.70
C ILE A 87 -25.36 -6.82 -17.31
N LYS A 88 -25.21 -5.49 -17.25
CA LYS A 88 -24.67 -4.76 -16.09
C LYS A 88 -25.42 -5.02 -14.79
N GLN A 89 -26.75 -4.89 -14.77
CA GLN A 89 -27.57 -5.06 -13.56
C GLN A 89 -27.46 -6.48 -12.99
N LEU A 90 -27.47 -7.50 -13.86
CA LEU A 90 -27.30 -8.88 -13.42
C LEU A 90 -25.86 -9.14 -12.94
N GLY A 91 -24.86 -8.62 -13.65
CA GLY A 91 -23.47 -8.73 -13.23
C GLY A 91 -23.24 -8.12 -11.85
N GLU A 92 -23.79 -6.93 -11.60
CA GLU A 92 -23.74 -6.26 -10.32
C GLU A 92 -24.44 -7.06 -9.20
N SER A 93 -25.59 -7.70 -9.47
CA SER A 93 -26.28 -8.50 -8.45
C SER A 93 -25.46 -9.73 -8.02
N TYR A 94 -24.74 -10.37 -8.94
CA TYR A 94 -23.80 -11.45 -8.62
C TYR A 94 -22.56 -10.97 -7.86
N ILE A 95 -22.00 -9.80 -8.22
CA ILE A 95 -20.90 -9.17 -7.49
C ILE A 95 -21.36 -8.79 -6.07
N LYS A 96 -22.57 -8.24 -5.92
CA LYS A 96 -23.19 -7.96 -4.62
C LYS A 96 -23.34 -9.24 -3.81
N LYS A 97 -23.86 -10.32 -4.40
CA LYS A 97 -23.96 -11.63 -3.72
C LYS A 97 -22.59 -12.12 -3.24
N SER A 98 -21.54 -11.95 -4.04
CA SER A 98 -20.16 -12.25 -3.63
C SER A 98 -19.74 -11.47 -2.38
N CYS A 99 -19.98 -10.15 -2.38
CA CYS A 99 -19.71 -9.32 -1.21
C CYS A 99 -20.56 -9.72 0.01
N ASP A 100 -21.83 -10.06 -0.20
CA ASP A 100 -22.75 -10.56 0.85
C ASP A 100 -22.23 -11.83 1.51
N LEU A 101 -21.56 -12.68 0.74
CA LEU A 101 -20.86 -13.88 1.19
C LEU A 101 -19.46 -13.61 1.79
N ASN A 102 -19.16 -12.36 2.13
CA ASN A 102 -17.91 -11.89 2.74
C ASN A 102 -16.66 -12.10 1.87
N ASN A 103 -16.80 -12.07 0.55
CA ASN A 103 -15.66 -12.04 -0.35
C ASN A 103 -15.10 -10.61 -0.51
N GLU A 104 -13.81 -10.45 -0.24
CA GLU A 104 -13.13 -9.15 -0.30
C GLU A 104 -13.14 -8.57 -1.71
N VAL A 105 -12.81 -9.39 -2.71
CA VAL A 105 -12.76 -8.97 -4.13
C VAL A 105 -14.14 -8.52 -4.61
N GLY A 106 -15.20 -9.27 -4.27
CA GLY A 106 -16.58 -8.92 -4.57
C GLY A 106 -16.99 -7.57 -3.95
N CYS A 107 -16.63 -7.32 -2.69
CA CYS A 107 -16.92 -6.03 -2.05
C CYS A 107 -16.12 -4.87 -2.67
N ALA A 108 -14.84 -5.09 -2.99
CA ALA A 108 -14.00 -4.08 -3.65
C ALA A 108 -14.51 -3.76 -5.07
N LYS A 109 -14.93 -4.77 -5.83
CA LYS A 109 -15.52 -4.61 -7.16
C LYS A 109 -16.85 -3.88 -7.09
N LEU A 110 -17.72 -4.24 -6.13
CA LEU A 110 -18.98 -3.53 -5.92
C LEU A 110 -18.73 -2.05 -5.61
N LEU A 111 -17.75 -1.75 -4.75
CA LEU A 111 -17.37 -0.38 -4.43
C LEU A 111 -16.92 0.39 -5.67
N GLN A 112 -16.06 -0.21 -6.49
CA GLN A 112 -15.59 0.37 -7.76
C GLN A 112 -16.76 0.66 -8.72
N LEU A 113 -17.72 -0.26 -8.83
CA LEU A 113 -18.89 -0.08 -9.68
C LEU A 113 -19.74 1.11 -9.21
N LYS A 114 -20.01 1.21 -7.91
CA LYS A 114 -20.78 2.32 -7.34
C LYS A 114 -20.08 3.67 -7.50
N GLU A 115 -18.77 3.73 -7.29
CA GLU A 115 -17.98 4.95 -7.50
C GLU A 115 -18.01 5.41 -8.96
N LYS A 116 -17.90 4.46 -9.90
CA LYS A 116 -17.82 4.76 -11.34
C LYS A 116 -19.16 5.14 -11.96
N TYR A 117 -20.23 4.39 -11.64
CA TYR A 117 -21.52 4.51 -12.34
C TYR A 117 -22.54 5.33 -11.56
N GLU A 118 -22.53 5.28 -10.23
CA GLU A 118 -23.45 6.06 -9.39
C GLU A 118 -22.82 7.39 -8.94
N LYS A 119 -21.52 7.61 -9.20
CA LYS A 119 -20.73 8.72 -8.64
C LYS A 119 -20.87 8.82 -7.11
N ASN A 120 -21.11 7.67 -6.47
CA ASN A 120 -21.35 7.58 -5.04
C ASN A 120 -20.07 7.18 -4.31
N TYR A 121 -19.29 8.19 -3.92
CA TYR A 121 -18.03 8.01 -3.19
C TYR A 121 -18.23 7.78 -1.68
N ASN A 122 -19.48 7.68 -1.21
CA ASN A 122 -19.82 7.67 0.21
C ASN A 122 -20.50 6.36 0.66
N ASN A 123 -20.00 5.22 0.19
CA ASN A 123 -20.52 3.90 0.56
C ASN A 123 -19.96 3.43 1.91
N LYS A 124 -20.29 4.15 2.99
CA LYS A 124 -19.77 3.89 4.35
C LYS A 124 -19.95 2.44 4.80
N GLU A 125 -21.12 1.86 4.57
CA GLU A 125 -21.43 0.48 4.96
C GLU A 125 -20.56 -0.53 4.21
N LEU A 126 -20.42 -0.36 2.90
CA LEU A 126 -19.60 -1.23 2.07
C LEU A 126 -18.11 -1.09 2.41
N LEU A 127 -17.63 0.13 2.64
CA LEU A 127 -16.27 0.39 3.10
C LEU A 127 -16.01 -0.26 4.46
N ASP A 128 -16.96 -0.18 5.39
CA ASP A 128 -16.85 -0.78 6.73
C ASP A 128 -16.81 -2.30 6.64
N LYS A 129 -17.67 -2.89 5.82
CA LYS A 129 -17.65 -4.32 5.51
C LYS A 129 -16.33 -4.73 4.89
N LEU A 130 -15.87 -4.07 3.83
CA LEU A 130 -14.61 -4.34 3.14
C LEU A 130 -13.41 -4.28 4.10
N CYS A 131 -13.35 -3.23 4.92
CA CYS A 131 -12.30 -3.03 5.93
C CYS A 131 -12.27 -4.15 6.98
N LYS A 132 -13.45 -4.64 7.41
CA LYS A 132 -13.59 -5.69 8.43
C LYS A 132 -13.26 -7.08 7.90
N ILE A 133 -13.72 -7.42 6.69
CA ILE A 133 -13.61 -8.79 6.17
C ILE A 133 -12.30 -9.05 5.43
N GLY A 134 -11.71 -8.02 4.84
CA GLY A 134 -10.57 -8.18 3.94
C GLY A 134 -9.22 -8.03 4.62
N ASN A 135 -8.18 -8.40 3.89
CA ASN A 135 -6.81 -8.40 4.38
C ASN A 135 -5.79 -7.87 3.37
N GLN A 136 -6.22 -7.43 2.19
CA GLN A 136 -5.32 -6.91 1.16
C GLN A 136 -5.09 -5.40 1.34
N PRO A 137 -3.85 -4.92 1.13
CA PRO A 137 -3.53 -3.49 1.24
C PRO A 137 -4.37 -2.61 0.32
N ASP A 138 -4.53 -3.04 -0.95
CA ASP A 138 -5.16 -2.22 -2.00
C ASP A 138 -6.69 -2.27 -1.95
N MET A 139 -7.28 -3.22 -1.22
CA MET A 139 -8.74 -3.39 -1.11
C MET A 139 -9.22 -3.02 0.30
N ALA A 140 -9.01 -3.89 1.28
CA ALA A 140 -9.39 -3.61 2.66
C ALA A 140 -8.62 -2.43 3.25
N GLY A 141 -7.32 -2.31 2.96
CA GLY A 141 -6.51 -1.18 3.41
C GLY A 141 -7.02 0.16 2.86
N TYR A 142 -7.35 0.22 1.56
CA TYR A 142 -8.03 1.36 0.95
C TYR A 142 -9.39 1.64 1.62
N GLY A 143 -10.22 0.61 1.80
CA GLY A 143 -11.53 0.76 2.45
C GLY A 143 -11.45 1.36 3.86
N CYS A 144 -10.53 0.84 4.67
CA CYS A 144 -10.22 1.37 5.99
C CYS A 144 -9.69 2.81 5.92
N PHE A 145 -8.82 3.13 4.96
CA PHE A 145 -8.27 4.47 4.80
C PHE A 145 -9.33 5.50 4.45
N MET A 146 -10.28 5.17 3.57
CA MET A 146 -11.38 6.05 3.20
C MET A 146 -12.31 6.32 4.40
N LEU A 147 -12.60 5.32 5.22
CA LEU A 147 -13.32 5.52 6.48
C LEU A 147 -12.53 6.38 7.46
N ALA A 148 -11.22 6.15 7.58
CA ALA A 148 -10.37 6.93 8.45
C ALA A 148 -10.43 8.41 8.10
N LYS A 149 -10.26 8.76 6.82
CA LYS A 149 -10.39 10.14 6.33
C LYS A 149 -11.73 10.75 6.74
N LYS A 150 -12.84 10.06 6.45
CA LYS A 150 -14.18 10.51 6.80
C LYS A 150 -14.35 10.77 8.30
N TYR A 151 -13.91 9.85 9.15
CA TYR A 151 -14.05 9.99 10.60
C TYR A 151 -13.09 11.03 11.21
N LEU A 152 -11.90 11.24 10.62
CA LEU A 152 -10.98 12.30 11.05
C LEU A 152 -11.54 13.69 10.73
N GLU A 153 -12.29 13.84 9.64
CA GLU A 153 -12.99 15.07 9.27
C GLU A 153 -14.28 15.31 10.08
N THR A 154 -14.80 14.27 10.76
CA THR A 154 -16.05 14.37 11.53
C THR A 154 -15.78 14.79 12.98
N LYS A 155 -16.38 15.90 13.42
CA LYS A 155 -16.27 16.41 14.81
C LYS A 155 -16.63 15.33 15.82
N GLY A 156 -15.79 15.13 16.83
CA GLY A 156 -15.99 14.14 17.90
C GLY A 156 -15.73 12.68 17.50
N LYS A 157 -15.20 12.42 16.30
CA LYS A 157 -14.96 11.05 15.79
C LYS A 157 -13.49 10.73 15.50
N THR A 158 -12.57 11.58 15.95
CA THR A 158 -11.12 11.44 15.72
C THR A 158 -10.59 10.07 16.14
N GLN A 159 -10.96 9.56 17.32
CA GLN A 159 -10.49 8.25 17.78
C GLN A 159 -10.94 7.10 16.87
N GLN A 160 -12.17 7.17 16.34
CA GLN A 160 -12.65 6.18 15.38
C GLN A 160 -11.84 6.26 14.08
N GLY A 161 -11.57 7.47 13.59
CA GLY A 161 -10.70 7.69 12.43
C GLY A 161 -9.30 7.12 12.61
N LEU A 162 -8.68 7.34 13.78
CA LEU A 162 -7.38 6.79 14.13
C LEU A 162 -7.38 5.26 14.18
N ASN A 163 -8.46 4.62 14.66
CA ASN A 163 -8.56 3.17 14.69
C ASN A 163 -8.60 2.57 13.28
N TYR A 164 -9.42 3.12 12.38
CA TYR A 164 -9.42 2.70 10.98
C TYR A 164 -8.08 2.98 10.28
N LEU A 165 -7.41 4.08 10.61
CA LEU A 165 -6.10 4.42 10.04
C LEU A 165 -5.01 3.44 10.48
N LYS A 166 -5.00 3.08 11.78
CA LYS A 166 -4.12 2.05 12.33
C LYS A 166 -4.35 0.70 11.64
N ARG A 167 -5.61 0.32 11.43
CA ARG A 167 -5.98 -0.90 10.70
C ARG A 167 -5.50 -0.89 9.26
N ALA A 168 -5.72 0.20 8.53
CA ALA A 168 -5.24 0.34 7.16
C ALA A 168 -3.70 0.20 7.09
N CYS A 169 -2.97 0.83 8.02
CA CYS A 169 -1.52 0.69 8.11
C CYS A 169 -1.08 -0.74 8.51
N PHE A 170 -1.81 -1.42 9.39
CA PHE A 170 -1.60 -2.83 9.70
C PHE A 170 -1.76 -3.71 8.46
N LEU A 171 -2.76 -3.40 7.62
CA LEU A 171 -2.94 -4.01 6.30
C LEU A 171 -1.89 -3.59 5.27
N LYS A 172 -0.81 -2.92 5.68
CA LYS A 172 0.29 -2.45 4.83
C LYS A 172 -0.14 -1.44 3.76
N HIS A 173 -1.29 -0.78 3.93
CA HIS A 173 -1.67 0.34 3.07
C HIS A 173 -0.76 1.53 3.38
N GLN A 174 0.18 1.77 2.47
CA GLN A 174 1.31 2.66 2.70
C GLN A 174 0.91 4.12 2.95
N PRO A 175 -0.06 4.70 2.20
CA PRO A 175 -0.56 6.04 2.49
C PRO A 175 -1.10 6.18 3.93
N SER A 176 -1.72 5.13 4.47
CA SER A 176 -2.25 5.17 5.84
C SER A 176 -1.15 5.18 6.90
N CYS A 177 -0.09 4.40 6.71
CA CYS A 177 1.07 4.46 7.60
C CYS A 177 1.71 5.85 7.56
N TYR A 178 1.84 6.44 6.37
CA TYR A 178 2.37 7.80 6.23
C TYR A 178 1.51 8.83 6.96
N VAL A 179 0.19 8.83 6.71
CA VAL A 179 -0.73 9.77 7.38
C VAL A 179 -0.68 9.60 8.90
N LEU A 180 -0.64 8.35 9.39
CA LEU A 180 -0.54 8.10 10.83
C LEU A 180 0.77 8.65 11.41
N GLY A 181 1.89 8.51 10.69
CA GLY A 181 3.17 9.11 11.05
C GLY A 181 3.10 10.64 11.11
N ILE A 182 2.48 11.28 10.12
CA ILE A 182 2.27 12.74 10.10
C ILE A 182 1.38 13.20 11.25
N LEU A 183 0.33 12.45 11.59
CA LEU A 183 -0.56 12.79 12.70
C LEU A 183 0.16 12.74 14.04
N TYR A 184 1.03 11.75 14.28
CA TYR A 184 1.87 11.72 15.48
C TYR A 184 2.96 12.80 15.47
N TYR A 185 3.53 13.14 14.30
CA TYR A 185 4.53 14.21 14.19
C TYR A 185 3.95 15.59 14.51
N LYS A 186 2.72 15.86 14.06
CA LYS A 186 2.06 17.16 14.28
C LYS A 186 1.25 17.23 15.57
N GLY A 187 0.71 16.09 16.02
CA GLY A 187 -0.36 16.05 17.00
C GLY A 187 -1.71 16.52 16.46
N LEU A 188 -2.77 16.26 17.23
CA LEU A 188 -4.14 16.76 17.12
C LEU A 188 -4.65 17.03 18.53
N SER A 189 -5.78 17.74 18.68
CA SER A 189 -6.38 18.03 20.00
C SER A 189 -6.63 16.79 20.88
N THR A 190 -6.85 15.62 20.27
CA THR A 190 -7.07 14.33 20.96
C THR A 190 -5.93 13.33 20.75
N LEU A 191 -4.86 13.71 20.03
CA LEU A 191 -3.70 12.87 19.76
C LEU A 191 -2.44 13.69 20.06
N PRO A 192 -1.80 13.55 21.22
CA PRO A 192 -0.60 14.29 21.52
C PRO A 192 0.49 13.97 20.48
N LYS A 193 1.35 14.96 20.24
CA LYS A 193 2.56 14.77 19.44
C LYS A 193 3.40 13.64 20.07
N ASP A 194 3.92 12.74 19.24
CA ASP A 194 4.74 11.60 19.64
C ASP A 194 5.76 11.30 18.55
N ASP A 195 6.97 11.83 18.70
CA ASP A 195 8.02 11.75 17.68
C ASP A 195 8.51 10.31 17.43
N GLU A 196 8.49 9.45 18.45
CA GLU A 196 8.89 8.05 18.31
C GLU A 196 7.87 7.24 17.52
N LYS A 197 6.56 7.43 17.79
CA LYS A 197 5.52 6.84 16.93
C LYS A 197 5.57 7.42 15.52
N ALA A 198 5.81 8.72 15.37
CA ALA A 198 5.96 9.33 14.07
C ALA A 198 7.07 8.65 13.25
N LYS A 199 8.29 8.56 13.81
CA LYS A 199 9.43 7.87 13.18
C LYS A 199 9.07 6.45 12.79
N LYS A 200 8.45 5.69 13.70
CA LYS A 200 8.04 4.30 13.46
C LYS A 200 7.09 4.16 12.26
N TYR A 201 6.05 4.99 12.17
CA TYR A 201 5.06 4.88 11.11
C TYR A 201 5.55 5.44 9.77
N ILE A 202 6.34 6.53 9.79
CA ILE A 202 7.00 7.06 8.59
C ILE A 202 7.97 6.02 8.02
N LYS A 203 8.82 5.43 8.87
CA LYS A 203 9.73 4.35 8.47
C LYS A 203 8.96 3.17 7.88
N LYS A 204 7.89 2.70 8.54
CA LYS A 204 7.03 1.61 8.01
C LYS A 204 6.47 1.95 6.63
N ALA A 205 5.97 3.17 6.41
CA ALA A 205 5.48 3.59 5.09
C ALA A 205 6.59 3.63 4.03
N CYS A 206 7.80 4.10 4.37
CA CYS A 206 8.94 4.10 3.46
C CYS A 206 9.44 2.67 3.13
N ASP A 207 9.46 1.78 4.12
CA ASP A 207 9.85 0.38 3.94
C ASP A 207 8.81 -0.38 3.06
N LEU A 208 7.55 0.07 3.05
CA LEU A 208 6.52 -0.41 2.13
C LEU A 208 6.55 0.27 0.74
N GLY A 209 7.51 1.16 0.48
CA GLY A 209 7.72 1.79 -0.83
C GLY A 209 6.98 3.12 -1.05
N TYR A 210 6.47 3.78 -0.01
CA TYR A 210 5.80 5.07 -0.18
C TYR A 210 6.82 6.21 -0.25
N GLU A 211 7.08 6.70 -1.46
CA GLU A 211 8.06 7.74 -1.77
C GLU A 211 7.98 8.95 -0.81
N ARG A 212 6.78 9.50 -0.58
CA ARG A 212 6.62 10.67 0.30
C ARG A 212 7.06 10.38 1.73
N ALA A 213 6.85 9.16 2.22
CA ALA A 213 7.33 8.77 3.55
C ALA A 213 8.85 8.66 3.58
N CYS A 214 9.47 8.15 2.51
CA CYS A 214 10.92 8.08 2.39
C CYS A 214 11.59 9.45 2.43
N VAL A 215 11.08 10.40 1.66
CA VAL A 215 11.55 11.80 1.70
C VAL A 215 11.31 12.41 3.08
N PHE A 216 10.17 12.12 3.72
CA PHE A 216 9.88 12.61 5.05
C PHE A 216 10.79 11.99 6.13
N GLU A 217 11.19 10.72 6.00
CA GLU A 217 12.16 10.06 6.89
C GLU A 217 13.51 10.79 6.85
N ILE A 218 14.03 11.09 5.65
CA ILE A 218 15.26 11.89 5.50
C ILE A 218 15.09 13.29 6.10
N LYS A 219 13.94 13.94 5.88
CA LYS A 219 13.63 15.24 6.48
C LYS A 219 13.67 15.18 8.02
N MET A 220 13.08 14.14 8.62
CA MET A 220 13.11 13.96 10.07
C MET A 220 14.54 13.77 10.58
N TYR A 221 15.39 13.00 9.89
CA TYR A 221 16.80 12.89 10.28
C TYR A 221 17.52 14.24 10.15
N ALA A 222 17.27 15.02 9.10
CA ALA A 222 17.89 16.34 8.92
C ALA A 222 17.47 17.33 10.04
N GLU A 223 16.17 17.44 10.34
CA GLU A 223 15.64 18.33 11.38
C GLU A 223 16.22 18.01 12.77
N ASN A 224 16.42 16.73 13.06
CA ASN A 224 17.00 16.28 14.33
C ASN A 224 18.54 16.23 14.31
N LYS A 225 19.20 16.71 13.25
CA LYS A 225 20.66 16.63 13.06
C LYS A 225 21.20 15.19 13.21
N GLN A 226 20.42 14.23 12.69
CA GLN A 226 20.59 12.79 12.81
C GLN A 226 21.06 12.09 11.52
N ILE A 227 21.44 12.86 10.48
CA ILE A 227 21.86 12.29 9.18
C ILE A 227 23.09 11.40 9.33
N LYS A 228 24.13 11.86 10.05
CA LYS A 228 25.37 11.11 10.24
C LYS A 228 25.15 9.80 11.02
N GLN A 229 24.33 9.84 12.06
CA GLN A 229 23.98 8.66 12.86
C GLN A 229 23.18 7.62 12.04
N ASN A 230 22.47 8.06 11.00
CA ASN A 230 21.62 7.22 10.17
C ASN A 230 22.11 7.17 8.70
N GLU A 231 23.39 7.42 8.46
CA GLU A 231 23.91 7.71 7.13
C GLU A 231 23.65 6.58 6.13
N GLN A 232 23.90 5.32 6.53
CA GLN A 232 23.63 4.15 5.69
C GLN A 232 22.16 4.06 5.27
N ARG A 233 21.25 4.36 6.21
CA ARG A 233 19.81 4.37 5.94
C ARG A 233 19.43 5.52 5.03
N VAL A 234 19.97 6.71 5.26
CA VAL A 234 19.73 7.89 4.42
C VAL A 234 20.24 7.66 3.00
N LEU A 235 21.46 7.12 2.83
CA LEU A 235 22.03 6.77 1.53
C LEU A 235 21.16 5.75 0.79
N SER A 236 20.73 4.69 1.48
CA SER A 236 19.84 3.66 0.91
C SER A 236 18.51 4.26 0.43
N ILE A 237 17.86 5.08 1.26
CA ILE A 237 16.61 5.75 0.89
C ILE A 237 16.84 6.72 -0.26
N ALA A 238 17.87 7.55 -0.19
CA ALA A 238 18.16 8.59 -1.17
C ALA A 238 18.46 8.00 -2.54
N LYS A 239 19.29 6.95 -2.60
CA LYS A 239 19.60 6.21 -3.83
C LYS A 239 18.33 5.62 -4.44
N ARG A 240 17.58 4.83 -3.66
CA ARG A 240 16.34 4.19 -4.13
C ARG A 240 15.32 5.21 -4.63
N THR A 241 15.13 6.30 -3.89
CA THR A 241 14.14 7.34 -4.26
C THR A 241 14.55 8.10 -5.52
N CYS A 242 15.85 8.36 -5.68
CA CYS A 242 16.40 8.94 -6.91
C CYS A 242 16.22 8.00 -8.10
N ASP A 243 16.52 6.71 -7.92
CA ASP A 243 16.57 5.73 -9.01
C ASP A 243 15.17 5.29 -9.47
N GLU A 244 14.25 5.06 -8.54
CA GLU A 244 12.90 4.57 -8.85
C GLU A 244 11.91 5.71 -9.16
N PHE A 245 12.00 6.84 -8.45
CA PHE A 245 11.00 7.92 -8.52
C PHE A 245 11.52 9.19 -9.20
N ASN A 246 12.78 9.22 -9.64
CA ASN A 246 13.41 10.39 -10.24
C ASN A 246 13.25 11.64 -9.36
N ASN A 247 13.39 11.49 -8.04
CA ASN A 247 13.24 12.59 -7.12
C ASN A 247 14.55 13.42 -7.04
N PRO A 248 14.59 14.65 -7.59
CA PRO A 248 15.83 15.41 -7.73
C PRO A 248 16.53 15.66 -6.39
N LYS A 249 15.77 15.98 -5.35
CA LYS A 249 16.33 16.26 -4.02
C LYS A 249 17.06 15.05 -3.45
N THR A 250 16.55 13.84 -3.68
CA THR A 250 17.21 12.63 -3.18
C THR A 250 18.43 12.24 -4.01
N CYS A 251 18.44 12.50 -5.31
CA CYS A 251 19.65 12.36 -6.14
C CYS A 251 20.77 13.28 -5.62
N PHE A 252 20.44 14.54 -5.34
CA PHE A 252 21.36 15.50 -4.74
C PHE A 252 21.86 15.08 -3.36
N ILE A 253 20.96 14.64 -2.46
CA ILE A 253 21.34 14.21 -1.10
C ILE A 253 22.28 13.01 -1.16
N TYR A 254 22.02 12.02 -2.02
CA TYR A 254 22.92 10.87 -2.19
C TYR A 254 24.32 11.32 -2.62
N ALA A 255 24.40 12.18 -3.66
CA ALA A 255 25.66 12.69 -4.17
C ALA A 255 26.42 13.52 -3.13
N MET A 256 25.73 14.40 -2.38
CA MET A 256 26.32 15.24 -1.35
C MET A 256 26.92 14.43 -0.19
N ILE A 257 26.20 13.42 0.32
CA ILE A 257 26.73 12.58 1.41
C ILE A 257 27.96 11.82 0.95
N LYS A 258 27.93 11.27 -0.27
CA LYS A 258 29.09 10.57 -0.85
C LYS A 258 30.28 11.49 -1.11
N LEU A 259 30.03 12.73 -1.54
CA LEU A 259 31.08 13.72 -1.74
C LEU A 259 31.73 14.12 -0.41
N ASP A 260 30.92 14.37 0.63
CA ASP A 260 31.41 14.74 1.97
C ASP A 260 32.30 13.64 2.59
N ASP A 261 31.93 12.36 2.40
CA ASP A 261 32.73 11.22 2.86
C ASP A 261 34.11 11.19 2.17
N ILE A 262 34.15 11.37 0.84
CA ILE A 262 35.41 11.39 0.08
C ILE A 262 36.29 12.57 0.49
N VAL A 263 35.71 13.77 0.61
CA VAL A 263 36.46 14.96 1.04
C VAL A 263 36.97 14.77 2.46
N SER A 264 36.17 14.17 3.35
CA SER A 264 36.57 13.89 4.74
C SER A 264 37.71 12.89 4.86
N GLN A 265 37.78 11.91 3.96
CA GLN A 265 38.86 10.92 3.92
C GLN A 265 40.17 11.49 3.33
N ASN A 266 40.11 12.58 2.57
CA ASN A 266 41.23 13.13 1.80
C ASN A 266 41.64 14.56 2.24
N LYS A 267 41.43 14.91 3.51
CA LYS A 267 41.63 16.27 4.06
C LYS A 267 43.02 16.88 3.83
N ASN A 268 44.06 16.08 3.59
CA ASN A 268 45.44 16.52 3.43
C ASN A 268 45.93 16.47 1.97
N THR A 269 45.04 16.27 1.01
CA THR A 269 45.39 16.20 -0.42
C THR A 269 44.77 17.36 -1.18
N ASN A 270 45.58 18.07 -1.96
CA ASN A 270 45.13 19.22 -2.75
C ASN A 270 44.38 18.82 -4.03
N ASN A 271 44.35 17.52 -4.37
CA ASN A 271 43.71 17.03 -5.60
C ASN A 271 42.88 15.77 -5.30
N VAL A 272 41.62 15.96 -4.92
CA VAL A 272 40.68 14.87 -4.63
C VAL A 272 39.91 14.53 -5.90
N SER A 273 40.16 13.33 -6.45
CA SER A 273 39.41 12.83 -7.60
C SER A 273 38.00 12.40 -7.16
N VAL A 274 36.96 12.96 -7.79
CA VAL A 274 35.57 12.64 -7.49
C VAL A 274 35.10 11.48 -8.39
N PRO A 275 34.62 10.36 -7.84
CA PRO A 275 34.07 9.25 -8.62
C PRO A 275 32.95 9.66 -9.56
N SER A 276 32.94 9.05 -10.75
CA SER A 276 31.93 9.30 -11.79
C SER A 276 30.50 9.01 -11.31
N GLU A 277 30.30 8.06 -10.38
CA GLU A 277 29.00 7.83 -9.75
C GLU A 277 28.43 9.11 -9.13
N ILE A 278 29.22 9.83 -8.33
CA ILE A 278 28.78 11.05 -7.64
C ILE A 278 28.40 12.13 -8.65
N VAL A 279 29.25 12.34 -9.66
CA VAL A 279 29.00 13.28 -10.75
C VAL A 279 27.71 12.91 -11.50
N ASN A 280 27.48 11.63 -11.77
CA ASN A 280 26.26 11.15 -12.43
C ASN A 280 25.00 11.43 -11.62
N TYR A 281 25.03 11.29 -10.28
CA TYR A 281 23.89 11.63 -9.43
C TYR A 281 23.63 13.14 -9.36
N PHE A 282 24.67 13.98 -9.34
CA PHE A 282 24.50 15.43 -9.49
C PHE A 282 23.92 15.78 -10.87
N GLN A 283 24.42 15.17 -11.94
CA GLN A 283 23.92 15.38 -13.31
C GLN A 283 22.45 14.98 -13.43
N LYS A 284 22.08 13.81 -12.89
CA LYS A 284 20.69 13.36 -12.84
C LYS A 284 19.83 14.35 -12.06
N SER A 285 20.27 14.80 -10.89
CA SER A 285 19.56 15.81 -10.10
C SER A 285 19.38 17.15 -10.85
N CYS A 286 20.41 17.59 -11.57
CA CYS A 286 20.38 18.81 -12.38
C CYS A 286 19.39 18.68 -13.55
N ASN A 287 19.44 17.56 -14.29
CA ASN A 287 18.52 17.28 -15.39
C ASN A 287 17.06 17.18 -14.93
N LEU A 288 16.84 16.79 -13.67
CA LEU A 288 15.53 16.77 -13.01
C LEU A 288 15.11 18.13 -12.44
N GLY A 289 15.85 19.20 -12.72
CA GLY A 289 15.48 20.59 -12.43
C GLY A 289 15.99 21.16 -11.11
N LEU A 290 16.91 20.50 -10.40
CA LEU A 290 17.51 21.08 -9.19
C LEU A 290 18.73 21.94 -9.55
N GLU A 291 18.54 23.26 -9.64
CA GLU A 291 19.58 24.23 -10.01
C GLU A 291 20.85 24.12 -9.16
N LYS A 292 20.70 23.92 -7.84
CA LYS A 292 21.84 23.71 -6.92
C LYS A 292 22.75 22.55 -7.35
N ALA A 293 22.19 21.50 -7.95
CA ALA A 293 23.00 20.41 -8.47
C ALA A 293 23.78 20.83 -9.72
N CYS A 294 23.16 21.63 -10.60
CA CYS A 294 23.80 22.17 -11.79
C CYS A 294 24.97 23.11 -11.43
N GLU A 295 24.83 23.89 -10.37
CA GLU A 295 25.90 24.76 -9.87
C GLU A 295 27.12 23.96 -9.40
N ILE A 296 26.89 22.90 -8.60
CA ILE A 296 27.98 22.02 -8.14
C ILE A 296 28.68 21.32 -9.32
N LEU A 297 27.96 20.92 -10.36
CA LEU A 297 28.59 20.30 -11.53
C LEU A 297 29.59 21.23 -12.25
N LYS A 298 29.41 22.55 -12.13
CA LYS A 298 30.36 23.51 -12.72
C LYS A 298 31.72 23.49 -12.00
N SER A 299 31.77 23.06 -10.74
CA SER A 299 33.04 22.95 -10.00
C SER A 299 33.80 21.64 -10.25
N PHE A 300 33.24 20.69 -11.01
CA PHE A 300 33.94 19.46 -11.41
C PHE A 300 34.57 19.55 -12.82
N LYS A 301 34.41 20.69 -13.50
CA LYS A 301 35.03 20.97 -14.80
C LYS A 301 36.28 21.81 -14.61
#